data_AF-A0A8S3XC08-F1
#
_entry.id   AF-A0A8S3XC08-F1
#
_cell.length_a   1.000
_cell.length_b   1.000
_cell.length_c   1.000
_cell.angle_alpha   90.00
_cell.angle_beta   90.00
_cell.angle_gamma   90.00
#
_symmetry.space_group_name_H-M   'P 1'
#
loop_
_entity.id
_entity.type
_entity.pdbx_description
1 polymer ?
#
loop_
_entity_poly.entity_id
_entity_poly.type
_entity_poly.pdbx_seq_one_letter_code
_entity_poly.pdbx_strand_id
1 'polypeptide(L)'
;MWKSKVAKVLRNSGKAYQSMLKSKLQVPERKVGLHCGEKCRLKCKDKINEISRQQLFDAFWGLSNLERQREFIVRHSQKIKPKYRYSSTQDFRALNTAFYFEVAGSKIRVCKPFFKSTLGMSYKAIQTALSKVSESGVIQGDLRGKHGHQPTIDPQIKQSVIDFINSIPKIESQTKRQYISSEKSLADIYRDYKQFREKDGLAIATSSTFNRIFNTEFNISFFRTKKRSMRSVRKV
;
A
#
# COMPACT_ATOMS: atom_id res chain seq x y z
N MET A 1 5.63 7.05 11.14
CA MET A 1 4.85 6.12 10.27
C MET A 1 3.78 6.80 9.40
N TRP A 2 3.14 7.91 9.83
CA TRP A 2 2.09 8.58 9.04
C TRP A 2 2.55 9.13 7.68
N LYS A 3 3.62 9.93 7.66
CA LYS A 3 4.12 10.62 6.45
C LYS A 3 4.42 9.64 5.30
N SER A 4 5.04 8.50 5.62
CA SER A 4 5.34 7.44 4.63
C SER A 4 4.08 6.78 4.05
N LYS A 5 3.03 6.58 4.86
CA LYS A 5 1.75 6.05 4.39
C LYS A 5 1.04 7.04 3.47
N VAL A 6 0.99 8.31 3.85
CA VAL A 6 0.41 9.39 3.01
C VAL A 6 1.17 9.49 1.68
N ALA A 7 2.50 9.54 1.70
CA ALA A 7 3.30 9.59 0.48
C ALA A 7 3.10 8.36 -0.41
N LYS A 8 2.88 7.17 0.18
CA LYS A 8 2.54 5.96 -0.58
C LYS A 8 1.19 6.11 -1.29
N VAL A 9 0.16 6.58 -0.58
CA VAL A 9 -1.17 6.80 -1.16
C VAL A 9 -1.12 7.81 -2.29
N LEU A 10 -0.52 9.00 -2.05
CA LEU A 10 -0.42 10.06 -3.05
C LEU A 10 0.33 9.59 -4.31
N ARG A 11 1.45 8.90 -4.14
CA ARG A 11 2.22 8.33 -5.26
C ARG A 11 1.41 7.31 -6.05
N ASN A 12 0.67 6.42 -5.37
CA ASN A 12 -0.13 5.40 -6.04
C ASN A 12 -1.38 5.98 -6.71
N SER A 13 -1.88 7.13 -6.24
CA SER A 13 -2.98 7.87 -6.88
C SER A 13 -2.50 8.88 -7.91
N GLY A 14 -1.20 8.91 -8.23
CA GLY A 14 -0.63 9.85 -9.21
C GLY A 14 -0.62 11.31 -8.76
N LYS A 15 -0.87 11.61 -7.49
CA LYS A 15 -0.89 12.98 -6.96
C LYS A 15 0.53 13.46 -6.62
N ALA A 16 0.71 14.77 -6.54
CA ALA A 16 1.95 15.35 -6.09
C ALA A 16 2.29 14.87 -4.67
N TYR A 17 3.56 14.57 -4.42
CA TYR A 17 4.02 14.12 -3.12
C TYR A 17 5.48 14.49 -2.87
N GLN A 18 5.82 14.62 -1.59
CA GLN A 18 7.21 14.78 -1.18
C GLN A 18 7.87 13.40 -1.01
N SER A 19 9.01 13.20 -1.68
CA SER A 19 9.81 12.00 -1.53
C SER A 19 10.34 11.85 -0.09
N MET A 20 10.36 10.61 0.41
CA MET A 20 10.89 10.29 1.74
C MET A 20 12.43 10.14 1.76
N LEU A 21 13.10 10.36 0.62
CA LEU A 21 14.55 10.41 0.54
C LEU A 21 15.09 11.63 1.30
N LYS A 22 16.38 11.60 1.68
CA LYS A 22 17.03 12.74 2.37
C LYS A 22 16.89 14.05 1.61
N SER A 23 16.88 14.00 0.27
CA SER A 23 16.71 15.15 -0.61
C SER A 23 15.30 15.77 -0.56
N LYS A 24 14.30 15.09 0.01
CA LYS A 24 12.91 15.56 0.15
C LYS A 24 12.32 16.15 -1.15
N LEU A 25 12.71 15.58 -2.29
CA LEU A 25 12.31 16.04 -3.62
C LEU A 25 10.78 16.09 -3.75
N GLN A 26 10.26 17.21 -4.25
CA GLN A 26 8.85 17.34 -4.62
C GLN A 26 8.61 16.66 -5.96
N VAL A 27 7.76 15.63 -5.95
CA VAL A 27 7.36 14.92 -7.16
C VAL A 27 6.02 15.50 -7.61
N PRO A 28 5.92 16.03 -8.84
CA PRO A 28 4.68 16.60 -9.34
C PRO A 28 3.63 15.51 -9.55
N GLU A 29 2.37 15.95 -9.63
CA GLU A 29 1.28 15.08 -10.04
C GLU A 29 1.49 14.54 -11.47
N ARG A 30 0.96 13.35 -11.70
CA ARG A 30 0.94 12.70 -13.00
C ARG A 30 -0.11 13.39 -13.86
N LYS A 31 0.17 13.47 -15.15
CA LYS A 31 -0.76 14.00 -16.17
C LYS A 31 -0.73 13.10 -17.39
N VAL A 32 -1.80 13.14 -18.18
CA VAL A 32 -1.79 12.59 -19.53
C VAL A 32 -0.67 13.29 -20.30
N GLY A 33 0.26 12.51 -20.83
CA GLY A 33 1.35 13.03 -21.65
C GLY A 33 0.90 13.31 -23.08
N LEU A 34 1.79 13.88 -23.89
CA LEU A 34 1.54 14.09 -25.31
C LEU A 34 1.17 12.78 -26.02
N HIS A 35 0.31 12.86 -27.03
CA HIS A 35 -0.01 11.71 -27.87
C HIS A 35 1.27 11.17 -28.55
N CYS A 36 1.18 9.98 -29.14
CA CYS A 36 2.27 9.49 -29.97
C CYS A 36 2.55 10.45 -31.14
N GLY A 37 3.82 10.60 -31.54
CA GLY A 37 4.19 11.50 -32.64
C GLY A 37 3.49 11.17 -33.96
N GLU A 38 3.56 12.10 -34.91
CA GLU A 38 2.83 12.05 -36.20
C GLU A 38 3.14 10.81 -37.03
N LYS A 39 4.35 10.26 -36.91
CA LYS A 39 4.79 9.02 -37.58
C LYS A 39 4.22 7.75 -36.94
N CYS A 40 3.09 7.85 -36.23
CA CYS A 40 2.47 6.70 -35.58
C CYS A 40 1.79 5.78 -36.59
N ARG A 41 2.43 4.64 -36.88
CA ARG A 41 1.90 3.59 -37.78
C ARG A 41 0.52 3.06 -37.39
N LEU A 42 0.15 3.14 -36.12
CA LEU A 42 -1.13 2.64 -35.60
C LEU A 42 -2.23 3.70 -35.56
N LYS A 43 -1.94 4.95 -35.95
CA LYS A 43 -2.89 6.07 -35.96
C LYS A 43 -3.66 6.20 -34.64
N CYS A 44 -2.94 6.12 -33.51
CA CYS A 44 -3.58 6.06 -32.19
C CYS A 44 -4.35 7.34 -31.84
N LYS A 45 -3.89 8.51 -32.31
CA LYS A 45 -4.54 9.80 -32.12
C LYS A 45 -5.95 9.82 -32.71
N ASP A 46 -6.13 9.20 -33.87
CA ASP A 46 -7.41 9.18 -34.58
C ASP A 46 -8.40 8.18 -33.94
N LYS A 47 -7.88 7.17 -33.22
CA LYS A 47 -8.69 6.11 -32.62
C LYS A 47 -9.17 6.43 -31.21
N ILE A 48 -8.41 7.23 -30.45
CA ILE A 48 -8.71 7.54 -29.06
C ILE A 48 -8.49 9.03 -28.85
N ASN A 49 -9.59 9.77 -28.63
CA ASN A 49 -9.58 11.20 -28.40
C ASN A 49 -9.05 11.55 -26.99
N GLU A 50 -8.72 12.83 -26.78
CA GLU A 50 -8.16 13.30 -25.50
C GLU A 50 -9.08 13.08 -24.30
N ILE A 51 -10.41 13.16 -24.49
CA ILE A 51 -11.39 12.89 -23.42
C ILE A 51 -11.29 11.44 -22.95
N SER A 52 -11.25 10.49 -23.89
CA SER A 52 -11.10 9.06 -23.58
C SER A 52 -9.74 8.78 -22.95
N ARG A 53 -8.68 9.46 -23.39
CA ARG A 53 -7.34 9.36 -22.77
C ARG A 53 -7.37 9.81 -21.32
N GLN A 54 -8.05 10.92 -21.03
CA GLN A 54 -8.21 11.42 -19.67
C GLN A 54 -9.02 10.44 -18.81
N GLN A 55 -10.12 9.89 -19.33
CA GLN A 55 -10.91 8.86 -18.62
C GLN A 55 -10.08 7.61 -18.31
N LEU A 56 -9.28 7.12 -19.26
CA LEU A 56 -8.38 5.99 -19.06
C LEU A 56 -7.32 6.29 -17.98
N PHE A 57 -6.77 7.51 -18.00
CA PHE A 57 -5.81 7.97 -17.01
C PHE A 57 -6.43 8.02 -15.61
N ASP A 58 -7.61 8.63 -15.48
CA ASP A 58 -8.32 8.77 -14.21
C ASP A 58 -8.75 7.41 -13.67
N ALA A 59 -9.22 6.51 -14.53
CA ALA A 59 -9.54 5.14 -14.14
C ALA A 59 -8.30 4.41 -13.61
N PHE A 60 -7.15 4.54 -14.28
CA PHE A 60 -5.91 3.87 -13.89
C PHE A 60 -5.34 4.41 -12.57
N TRP A 61 -5.26 5.72 -12.41
CA TRP A 61 -4.73 6.34 -11.18
C TRP A 61 -5.75 6.30 -10.03
N GLY A 62 -7.04 6.28 -10.35
CA GLY A 62 -8.14 6.05 -9.41
C GLY A 62 -8.03 4.73 -8.65
N LEU A 63 -7.41 3.70 -9.25
CA LEU A 63 -7.13 2.43 -8.57
C LEU A 63 -6.35 2.61 -7.25
N SER A 64 -5.49 3.64 -7.17
CA SER A 64 -4.68 4.00 -5.99
C SER A 64 -3.90 2.84 -5.36
N ASN A 65 -3.69 1.76 -6.11
CA ASN A 65 -3.08 0.51 -5.65
C ASN A 65 -2.14 -0.01 -6.75
N LEU A 66 -0.88 -0.22 -6.36
CA LEU A 66 0.19 -0.63 -7.27
C LEU A 66 -0.04 -2.03 -7.88
N GLU A 67 -0.64 -2.95 -7.13
CA GLU A 67 -0.95 -4.31 -7.62
C GLU A 67 -2.04 -4.24 -8.68
N ARG A 68 -3.15 -3.55 -8.38
CA ARG A 68 -4.24 -3.33 -9.35
C ARG A 68 -3.79 -2.59 -10.60
N GLN A 69 -2.85 -1.65 -10.46
CA GLN A 69 -2.22 -0.97 -11.59
C GLN A 69 -1.38 -1.92 -12.45
N ARG A 70 -0.65 -2.86 -11.84
CA ARG A 70 0.07 -3.91 -12.58
C ARG A 70 -0.91 -4.82 -13.32
N GLU A 71 -2.00 -5.23 -12.67
CA GLU A 71 -3.07 -6.02 -13.28
C GLU A 71 -3.65 -5.31 -14.50
N PHE A 72 -3.94 -4.02 -14.38
CA PHE A 72 -4.38 -3.21 -15.50
C PHE A 72 -3.39 -3.28 -16.67
N ILE A 73 -2.10 -3.07 -16.42
CA ILE A 73 -1.07 -3.11 -17.48
C ILE A 73 -1.02 -4.48 -18.15
N VAL A 74 -1.06 -5.56 -17.37
CA VAL A 74 -0.96 -6.93 -17.86
C VAL A 74 -2.19 -7.30 -18.68
N ARG A 75 -3.40 -7.01 -18.20
CA ARG A 75 -4.66 -7.22 -18.94
C ARG A 75 -4.67 -6.51 -20.29
N HIS A 76 -4.05 -5.33 -20.35
CA HIS A 76 -3.96 -4.49 -21.55
C HIS A 76 -2.71 -4.76 -22.39
N SER A 77 -1.97 -5.83 -22.10
CA SER A 77 -0.75 -6.22 -22.81
C SER A 77 -0.84 -7.65 -23.35
N GLN A 78 -0.25 -7.91 -24.51
CA GLN A 78 -0.21 -9.25 -25.10
C GLN A 78 1.16 -9.50 -25.75
N LYS A 79 1.79 -10.64 -25.45
CA LYS A 79 3.01 -11.07 -26.15
C LYS A 79 2.65 -11.42 -27.60
N ILE A 80 3.32 -10.78 -28.56
CA ILE A 80 3.17 -11.04 -29.99
C ILE A 80 4.01 -12.28 -30.32
N LYS A 81 3.37 -13.38 -30.72
CA LYS A 81 4.06 -14.54 -31.28
C LYS A 81 4.25 -14.30 -32.79
N PRO A 82 5.49 -14.17 -33.31
CA PRO A 82 5.72 -14.05 -34.74
C PRO A 82 5.37 -15.36 -35.44
N LYS A 83 4.88 -15.26 -36.69
CA LYS A 83 4.53 -16.41 -37.51
C LYS A 83 5.76 -17.29 -37.85
N TYR A 84 6.93 -16.66 -37.99
CA TYR A 84 8.20 -17.32 -38.28
C TYR A 84 9.30 -16.81 -37.36
N ARG A 85 10.21 -17.70 -36.94
CA ARG A 85 11.48 -17.38 -36.28
C ARG A 85 12.58 -18.17 -36.97
N TYR A 86 13.64 -17.50 -37.41
CA TYR A 86 14.80 -18.16 -38.00
C TYR A 86 15.53 -18.98 -36.92
N SER A 87 15.67 -20.28 -37.12
CA SER A 87 16.21 -21.24 -36.14
C SER A 87 17.71 -21.08 -35.86
N SER A 88 18.44 -20.33 -36.69
CA SER A 88 19.91 -20.24 -36.65
C SER A 88 20.48 -19.33 -35.56
N THR A 89 19.65 -18.66 -34.76
CA THR A 89 20.11 -17.76 -33.68
C THR A 89 19.82 -18.41 -32.33
N GLN A 90 20.86 -18.80 -31.58
CA GLN A 90 20.71 -19.36 -30.23
C GLN A 90 20.12 -18.34 -29.24
N ASP A 91 20.34 -17.03 -29.48
CA ASP A 91 19.83 -15.93 -28.66
C ASP A 91 18.68 -15.16 -29.33
N PHE A 92 17.44 -15.60 -29.10
CA PHE A 92 16.27 -14.88 -29.57
C PHE A 92 16.02 -13.61 -28.73
N ARG A 93 15.91 -12.45 -29.41
CA ARG A 93 15.30 -11.27 -28.78
C ARG A 93 13.92 -11.63 -28.22
N ALA A 94 13.63 -11.12 -27.02
CA ALA A 94 12.35 -11.32 -26.37
C ALA A 94 11.19 -10.88 -27.30
N LEU A 95 10.07 -11.62 -27.22
CA LEU A 95 8.88 -11.32 -28.02
C LEU A 95 8.41 -9.89 -27.76
N ASN A 96 8.04 -9.19 -28.83
CA ASN A 96 7.43 -7.88 -28.71
C ASN A 96 6.09 -7.96 -27.97
N THR A 97 5.74 -6.90 -27.24
CA THR A 97 4.46 -6.79 -26.54
C THR A 97 3.56 -5.80 -27.28
N ALA A 98 2.34 -6.22 -27.61
CA ALA A 98 1.27 -5.36 -28.08
C ALA A 98 0.50 -4.77 -26.89
N PHE A 99 0.03 -3.54 -27.04
CA PHE A 99 -0.72 -2.81 -26.02
C PHE A 99 -2.11 -2.44 -26.54
N TYR A 100 -3.09 -2.41 -25.65
CA TYR A 100 -4.48 -2.16 -25.98
C TYR A 100 -5.13 -1.23 -24.96
N PHE A 101 -6.20 -0.55 -25.35
CA PHE A 101 -7.15 0.08 -24.43
C PHE A 101 -8.56 -0.40 -24.74
N GLU A 102 -9.38 -0.54 -23.72
CA GLU A 102 -10.81 -0.79 -23.85
C GLU A 102 -11.52 0.57 -23.80
N VAL A 103 -12.14 0.99 -24.90
CA VAL A 103 -12.88 2.27 -25.03
C VAL A 103 -14.24 1.96 -25.64
N ALA A 104 -15.33 2.38 -24.99
CA ALA A 104 -16.70 2.10 -25.43
C ALA A 104 -16.95 0.61 -25.77
N GLY A 105 -16.44 -0.30 -24.93
CA GLY A 105 -16.55 -1.76 -25.13
C GLY A 105 -15.64 -2.34 -26.22
N SER A 106 -14.89 -1.51 -26.95
CA SER A 106 -14.01 -1.94 -28.03
C SER A 106 -12.55 -1.99 -27.59
N LYS A 107 -11.87 -3.11 -27.90
CA LYS A 107 -10.44 -3.29 -27.61
C LYS A 107 -9.58 -2.72 -28.74
N ILE A 108 -9.01 -1.54 -28.53
CA ILE A 108 -8.24 -0.78 -29.52
C ILE A 108 -6.75 -1.01 -29.32
N ARG A 109 -6.06 -1.50 -30.36
CA ARG A 109 -4.60 -1.65 -30.36
C ARG A 109 -3.90 -0.29 -30.45
N VAL A 110 -2.95 -0.05 -29.55
CA VAL A 110 -2.17 1.20 -29.49
C VAL A 110 -0.66 0.95 -29.53
N CYS A 111 0.10 1.96 -29.91
CA CYS A 111 1.55 1.90 -29.87
C CYS A 111 2.05 2.09 -28.43
N LYS A 112 3.23 1.56 -28.16
CA LYS A 112 3.89 1.66 -26.85
C LYS A 112 4.06 3.11 -26.35
N PRO A 113 4.48 4.09 -27.18
CA PRO A 113 4.52 5.50 -26.77
C PRO A 113 3.16 6.03 -26.31
N PHE A 114 2.10 5.73 -27.06
CA PHE A 114 0.74 6.19 -26.74
C PHE A 114 0.21 5.58 -25.45
N PHE A 115 0.45 4.28 -25.23
CA PHE A 115 0.07 3.61 -23.98
C PHE A 115 0.76 4.25 -22.76
N LYS A 116 2.08 4.41 -22.85
CA LYS A 116 2.90 5.03 -21.80
C LYS A 116 2.46 6.47 -21.51
N SER A 117 2.27 7.28 -22.56
CA SER A 117 1.95 8.70 -22.40
C SER A 117 0.53 8.90 -21.88
N THR A 118 -0.44 8.12 -22.36
CA THR A 118 -1.81 8.15 -21.87
C THR A 118 -1.91 7.85 -20.38
N LEU A 119 -1.13 6.90 -19.87
CA LEU A 119 -1.10 6.57 -18.43
C LEU A 119 -0.11 7.44 -17.61
N GLY A 120 0.65 8.34 -18.23
CA GLY A 120 1.63 9.19 -17.54
C GLY A 120 2.78 8.42 -16.86
N MET A 121 3.09 7.20 -17.33
CA MET A 121 3.99 6.26 -16.64
C MET A 121 5.35 6.10 -17.34
N SER A 122 6.30 5.41 -16.70
CA SER A 122 7.60 5.11 -17.31
C SER A 122 7.59 3.75 -18.02
N TYR A 123 8.49 3.57 -18.98
CA TYR A 123 8.64 2.25 -19.64
C TYR A 123 9.05 1.16 -18.63
N LYS A 124 9.92 1.51 -17.68
CA LYS A 124 10.35 0.58 -16.62
C LYS A 124 9.17 0.06 -15.81
N ALA A 125 8.16 0.90 -15.51
CA ALA A 125 6.97 0.45 -14.80
C ALA A 125 6.17 -0.61 -15.59
N ILE A 126 6.08 -0.48 -16.92
CA ILE A 126 5.47 -1.49 -17.79
C ILE A 126 6.27 -2.80 -17.74
N GLN A 127 7.59 -2.73 -17.91
CA GLN A 127 8.46 -3.91 -17.86
C GLN A 127 8.33 -4.65 -16.53
N THR A 128 8.37 -3.92 -15.41
CA THR A 128 8.22 -4.51 -14.08
C THR A 128 6.85 -5.14 -13.86
N ALA A 129 5.77 -4.57 -14.41
CA ALA A 129 4.46 -5.19 -14.34
C ALA A 129 4.45 -6.53 -15.09
N LEU A 130 4.98 -6.56 -16.31
CA LEU A 130 5.03 -7.76 -17.15
C LEU A 130 5.99 -8.84 -16.61
N SER A 131 7.08 -8.47 -15.94
CA SER A 131 8.03 -9.43 -15.37
C SER A 131 7.55 -10.06 -14.06
N LYS A 132 6.52 -9.49 -13.43
CA LYS A 132 5.95 -9.96 -12.16
C LYS A 132 4.75 -10.89 -12.34
N VAL A 133 4.41 -11.23 -13.58
CA VAL A 133 3.35 -12.19 -13.90
C VAL A 133 3.96 -13.59 -13.86
N SER A 134 3.39 -14.49 -13.07
CA SER A 134 3.73 -15.90 -13.10
C SER A 134 3.28 -16.55 -14.41
N GLU A 135 3.75 -17.77 -14.69
CA GLU A 135 3.26 -18.55 -15.83
C GLU A 135 1.75 -18.82 -15.75
N SER A 136 1.20 -18.95 -14.54
CA SER A 136 -0.23 -19.08 -14.26
C SER A 136 -1.03 -17.78 -14.42
N GLY A 137 -0.41 -16.66 -14.80
CA GLY A 137 -1.08 -15.38 -14.99
C GLY A 137 -1.33 -14.59 -13.71
N VAL A 138 -0.85 -15.06 -12.56
CA VAL A 138 -1.00 -14.39 -11.26
C VAL A 138 0.08 -13.33 -11.11
N ILE A 139 -0.31 -12.13 -10.67
CA ILE A 139 0.64 -11.05 -10.43
C ILE A 139 1.22 -11.18 -9.03
N GLN A 140 2.56 -11.24 -8.95
CA GLN A 140 3.25 -11.22 -7.68
C GLN A 140 2.95 -9.94 -6.89
N GLY A 141 2.57 -10.12 -5.63
CA GLY A 141 2.30 -9.03 -4.69
C GLY A 141 3.48 -8.07 -4.49
N ASP A 142 3.19 -6.91 -3.90
CA ASP A 142 4.22 -5.95 -3.53
C ASP A 142 4.97 -6.41 -2.27
N LEU A 143 6.15 -6.99 -2.51
CA LEU A 143 7.05 -7.49 -1.47
C LEU A 143 7.98 -6.40 -0.87
N ARG A 144 7.74 -5.12 -1.16
CA ARG A 144 8.58 -4.04 -0.59
C ARG A 144 8.47 -4.01 0.93
N GLY A 145 9.62 -4.01 1.59
CA GLY A 145 9.69 -4.07 3.04
C GLY A 145 9.26 -5.42 3.62
N LYS A 146 9.11 -6.47 2.78
CA LYS A 146 8.83 -7.86 3.16
C LYS A 146 10.02 -8.75 2.75
N HIS A 147 11.15 -8.57 3.41
CA HIS A 147 12.39 -9.28 3.10
C HIS A 147 12.64 -10.51 3.97
N GLY A 148 11.71 -10.88 4.87
CA GLY A 148 11.84 -12.04 5.76
C GLY A 148 12.79 -11.84 6.94
N HIS A 149 13.84 -11.03 6.78
CA HIS A 149 14.78 -10.67 7.85
C HIS A 149 14.29 -9.54 8.77
N GLN A 150 12.98 -9.34 8.92
CA GLN A 150 12.52 -8.34 9.89
C GLN A 150 12.76 -8.89 11.30
N PRO A 151 13.34 -8.07 12.22
CA PRO A 151 13.52 -8.49 13.60
C PRO A 151 12.16 -8.87 14.17
N THR A 152 12.03 -10.14 14.52
CA THR A 152 10.82 -10.70 15.13
C THR A 152 11.06 -10.74 16.63
N ILE A 153 10.02 -10.41 17.40
CA ILE A 153 10.10 -10.52 18.86
C ILE A 153 10.10 -12.00 19.21
N ASP A 154 10.92 -12.36 20.19
CA ASP A 154 10.90 -13.69 20.78
C ASP A 154 9.46 -14.09 21.15
N PRO A 155 8.96 -15.25 20.66
CA PRO A 155 7.63 -15.74 20.98
C PRO A 155 7.33 -15.79 22.49
N GLN A 156 8.32 -16.12 23.33
CA GLN A 156 8.16 -16.17 24.78
C GLN A 156 7.96 -14.77 25.38
N ILE A 157 8.71 -13.78 24.90
CA ILE A 157 8.53 -12.38 25.33
C ILE A 157 7.15 -11.90 24.90
N LYS A 158 6.73 -12.21 23.68
CA LYS A 158 5.39 -11.87 23.19
C LYS A 158 4.30 -12.47 24.08
N GLN A 159 4.41 -13.77 24.39
CA GLN A 159 3.45 -14.45 25.24
C GLN A 159 3.39 -13.85 26.64
N SER A 160 4.54 -13.50 27.23
CA SER A 160 4.58 -12.85 28.55
C SER A 160 3.80 -11.52 28.60
N VAL A 161 3.79 -10.76 27.50
CA VAL A 161 3.01 -9.52 27.40
C VAL A 161 1.51 -9.85 27.32
N ILE A 162 1.14 -10.86 26.54
CA ILE A 162 -0.24 -11.32 26.38
C ILE A 162 -0.80 -11.79 27.73
N ASP A 163 -0.05 -12.63 28.44
CA ASP A 163 -0.44 -13.19 29.73
C ASP A 163 -0.61 -12.08 30.78
N PHE A 164 0.32 -11.13 30.81
CA PHE A 164 0.22 -9.97 31.71
C PHE A 164 -0.99 -9.09 31.38
N ILE A 165 -1.29 -8.82 30.10
CA ILE A 165 -2.47 -8.03 29.73
C ILE A 165 -3.78 -8.77 30.10
N ASN A 166 -3.77 -10.10 30.05
CA ASN A 166 -4.92 -10.91 30.44
C ASN A 166 -5.14 -11.01 31.95
N SER A 167 -4.10 -10.86 32.77
CA SER A 167 -4.23 -10.83 34.23
C SER A 167 -4.79 -9.51 34.77
N ILE A 168 -4.77 -8.43 33.96
CA ILE A 168 -5.35 -7.14 34.36
C ILE A 168 -6.88 -7.28 34.46
N PRO A 169 -7.51 -6.83 35.55
CA PRO A 169 -8.97 -6.81 35.68
C PRO A 169 -9.63 -5.97 34.58
N LYS A 170 -10.61 -6.56 33.89
CA LYS A 170 -11.35 -5.94 32.78
C LYS A 170 -12.82 -5.82 33.16
N ILE A 171 -13.42 -4.69 32.80
CA ILE A 171 -14.85 -4.47 32.90
C ILE A 171 -15.45 -4.78 31.54
N GLU A 172 -16.38 -5.72 31.49
CA GLU A 172 -17.14 -6.03 30.29
C GLU A 172 -18.19 -4.95 30.03
N SER A 173 -18.35 -4.58 28.77
CA SER A 173 -19.44 -3.74 28.31
C SER A 173 -20.51 -4.60 27.64
N GLN A 174 -21.70 -4.03 27.44
CA GLN A 174 -22.72 -4.62 26.55
C GLN A 174 -22.22 -4.79 25.10
N THR A 175 -21.12 -4.13 24.73
CA THR A 175 -20.41 -4.35 23.46
C THR A 175 -19.26 -5.35 23.63
N LYS A 176 -18.81 -6.00 22.56
CA LYS A 176 -17.62 -6.90 22.54
C LYS A 176 -16.29 -6.21 22.93
N ARG A 177 -16.32 -4.99 23.47
CA ARG A 177 -15.16 -4.20 23.86
C ARG A 177 -14.98 -4.26 25.37
N GLN A 178 -13.77 -4.55 25.80
CA GLN A 178 -13.40 -4.62 27.22
C GLN A 178 -12.77 -3.31 27.66
N TYR A 179 -12.95 -2.95 28.93
CA TYR A 179 -12.43 -1.71 29.48
C TYR A 179 -11.52 -1.94 30.69
N ILE A 180 -10.40 -1.23 30.74
CA ILE A 180 -9.54 -1.15 31.93
C ILE A 180 -9.90 0.13 32.70
N SER A 181 -9.81 0.08 34.03
CA SER A 181 -10.00 1.24 34.91
C SER A 181 -9.15 2.44 34.45
N SER A 182 -9.70 3.64 34.60
CA SER A 182 -9.04 4.89 34.20
C SER A 182 -7.91 5.33 35.13
N GLU A 183 -7.69 4.62 36.23
CA GLU A 183 -6.72 4.97 37.27
C GLU A 183 -5.27 4.78 36.83
N LYS A 184 -5.01 3.85 35.90
CA LYS A 184 -3.68 3.59 35.36
C LYS A 184 -3.64 3.93 33.88
N SER A 185 -2.63 4.68 33.47
CA SER A 185 -2.34 4.91 32.05
C SER A 185 -1.65 3.69 31.43
N LEU A 186 -1.57 3.63 30.10
CA LEU A 186 -0.82 2.58 29.41
C LEU A 186 0.67 2.56 29.82
N ALA A 187 1.24 3.72 30.14
CA ALA A 187 2.61 3.82 30.64
C ALA A 187 2.75 3.23 32.05
N ASP A 188 1.75 3.41 32.92
CA ASP A 188 1.70 2.78 34.24
C ASP A 188 1.63 1.26 34.12
N ILE A 189 0.74 0.76 33.26
CA ILE A 189 0.59 -0.68 33.02
C ILE A 189 1.91 -1.28 32.50
N TYR A 190 2.63 -0.59 31.62
CA TYR A 190 3.93 -1.04 31.16
C TYR A 190 4.98 -1.04 32.29
N ARG A 191 4.95 -0.07 33.21
CA ARG A 191 5.82 -0.06 34.39
C ARG A 191 5.54 -1.27 35.29
N ASP A 192 4.27 -1.59 35.52
CA ASP A 192 3.86 -2.77 36.29
C ASP A 192 4.35 -4.07 35.63
N TYR A 193 4.20 -4.19 34.30
CA TYR A 193 4.75 -5.32 33.53
C TYR A 193 6.27 -5.45 33.67
N LYS A 194 6.98 -4.32 33.60
CA LYS A 194 8.43 -4.28 33.74
C LYS A 194 8.85 -4.79 35.12
N GLN A 195 8.23 -4.30 36.18
CA GLN A 195 8.50 -4.75 37.56
C GLN A 195 8.17 -6.23 37.76
N PHE A 196 7.06 -6.70 37.20
CA PHE A 196 6.66 -8.12 37.25
C PHE A 196 7.72 -9.03 36.62
N ARG A 197 8.26 -8.65 35.45
CA ARG A 197 9.31 -9.42 34.77
C ARG A 197 10.68 -9.29 35.42
N GLU A 198 11.02 -8.12 35.96
CA GLU A 198 12.29 -7.88 36.67
C GLU A 198 12.41 -8.71 37.94
N LYS A 199 11.29 -8.89 38.66
CA LYS A 199 11.26 -9.73 39.87
C LYS A 199 11.69 -11.17 39.60
N ASP A 200 11.34 -11.69 38.43
CA ASP A 200 11.66 -13.06 38.02
C ASP A 200 12.99 -13.15 37.23
N GLY A 201 13.70 -12.04 37.04
CA GLY A 201 14.94 -11.98 36.26
C GLY A 201 14.74 -12.31 34.76
N LEU A 202 13.54 -12.13 34.23
CA LEU A 202 13.18 -12.53 32.86
C LEU A 202 13.33 -11.39 31.85
N ALA A 203 13.55 -11.73 30.58
CA ALA A 203 13.67 -10.77 29.49
C ALA A 203 12.40 -9.91 29.33
N ILE A 204 12.55 -8.62 29.03
CA ILE A 204 11.44 -7.66 29.04
C ILE A 204 11.17 -7.16 27.63
N ALA A 205 9.89 -7.11 27.24
CA ALA A 205 9.49 -6.44 26.02
C ALA A 205 9.77 -4.93 26.10
N THR A 206 10.22 -4.32 25.01
CA THR A 206 10.33 -2.85 24.95
C THR A 206 8.93 -2.20 25.02
N SER A 207 8.86 -0.96 25.53
CA SER A 207 7.60 -0.19 25.62
C SER A 207 6.86 -0.10 24.27
N SER A 208 7.61 0.07 23.17
CA SER A 208 7.05 0.08 21.82
C SER A 208 6.36 -1.24 21.46
N THR A 209 7.02 -2.36 21.77
CA THR A 209 6.46 -3.71 21.55
C THR A 209 5.22 -3.94 22.40
N PHE A 210 5.28 -3.61 23.69
CA PHE A 210 4.16 -3.73 24.62
C PHE A 210 2.94 -2.95 24.13
N ASN A 211 3.14 -1.66 23.82
CA ASN A 211 2.07 -0.78 23.33
C ASN A 211 1.49 -1.28 22.01
N ARG A 212 2.33 -1.82 21.11
CA ARG A 212 1.85 -2.40 19.86
C ARG A 212 0.94 -3.59 20.12
N ILE A 213 1.39 -4.56 20.91
CA ILE A 213 0.60 -5.76 21.25
C ILE A 213 -0.73 -5.35 21.90
N PHE A 214 -0.70 -4.46 22.89
CA PHE A 214 -1.90 -3.96 23.57
C PHE A 214 -2.92 -3.34 22.60
N ASN A 215 -2.47 -2.52 21.64
CA ASN A 215 -3.38 -1.81 20.73
C ASN A 215 -3.81 -2.62 19.50
N THR A 216 -3.06 -3.66 19.10
CA THR A 216 -3.37 -4.43 17.89
C THR A 216 -3.98 -5.80 18.15
N GLU A 217 -3.62 -6.45 19.26
CA GLU A 217 -4.06 -7.83 19.56
C GLU A 217 -5.23 -7.86 20.56
N PHE A 218 -5.51 -6.75 21.24
CA PHE A 218 -6.59 -6.65 22.22
C PHE A 218 -7.62 -5.58 21.83
N ASN A 219 -8.91 -5.92 21.94
CA ASN A 219 -10.01 -4.97 21.82
C ASN A 219 -10.32 -4.30 23.18
N ILE A 220 -9.29 -3.72 23.79
CA ILE A 220 -9.35 -3.11 25.14
C ILE A 220 -9.22 -1.60 25.04
N SER A 221 -9.90 -0.85 25.91
CA SER A 221 -9.73 0.61 26.02
C SER A 221 -9.85 1.09 27.45
N PHE A 222 -9.29 2.27 27.74
CA PHE A 222 -9.44 2.87 29.06
C PHE A 222 -10.87 3.41 29.22
N PHE A 223 -11.49 3.11 30.35
CA PHE A 223 -12.76 3.72 30.72
C PHE A 223 -12.58 5.25 30.79
N ARG A 224 -13.53 6.02 30.28
CA ARG A 224 -13.50 7.48 30.41
C ARG A 224 -14.59 7.88 31.38
N THR A 225 -14.21 8.32 32.57
CA THR A 225 -15.17 8.94 33.48
C THR A 225 -15.63 10.26 32.88
N LYS A 226 -16.94 10.43 32.71
CA LYS A 226 -17.53 11.73 32.32
C LYS A 226 -17.23 12.71 33.45
N LYS A 227 -16.27 13.62 33.27
CA LYS A 227 -16.12 14.78 34.16
C LYS A 227 -17.42 15.58 34.05
N ARG A 228 -18.32 15.46 35.04
CA ARG A 228 -19.42 16.41 35.21
C ARG A 228 -18.78 17.76 35.48
N SER A 229 -18.81 18.66 34.50
CA SER A 229 -18.53 20.07 34.69
C SER A 229 -19.51 20.57 35.77
N MET A 230 -19.02 20.80 36.98
CA MET A 230 -19.71 21.64 37.96
C MET A 230 -19.72 23.05 37.36
N ARG A 231 -20.82 23.44 36.73
CA ARG A 231 -21.12 24.85 36.49
C ARG A 231 -21.35 25.46 37.88
N SER A 232 -20.44 26.34 38.32
CA SER A 232 -20.72 27.17 39.47
C SER A 232 -21.91 28.06 39.10
N VAL A 233 -23.02 27.84 39.79
CA VAL A 233 -24.12 28.80 39.81
C VAL A 233 -23.59 29.98 40.61
N ARG A 234 -23.20 31.06 39.92
CA ARG A 234 -23.02 32.36 40.60
C ARG A 234 -24.39 32.76 41.14
N LYS A 235 -24.51 32.74 42.46
CA LYS A 235 -25.62 33.31 43.21
C LYS A 235 -25.35 34.81 43.38
N VAL A 236 -26.41 35.56 43.07
CA VAL A 236 -26.70 36.99 43.30
C VAL A 236 -25.93 37.96 42.42
#